data_AF-A0A661WGW2-F1
#
_entry.id   AF-A0A661WGW2-F1
#
_cell.length_a   1.000
_cell.length_b   1.000
_cell.length_c   1.000
_cell.angle_alpha   90.00
_cell.angle_beta   90.00
_cell.angle_gamma   90.00
#
_symmetry.space_group_name_H-M   'P 1'
#
loop_
_entity.id
_entity.type
_entity.pdbx_description
1 polymer ?
#
loop_
_entity_poly.entity_id
_entity_poly.type
_entity_poly.pdbx_seq_one_letter_code
_entity_poly.pdbx_strand_id
1 'polypeptide(L)' 'RGDRVPTTAERKLCLPFLARELALVQPELIIPVGRVAIRYFIGSIKLDEAIGQAYEKDNRSIILSHIPQERTSG' A
#
# COMPACT_ATOMS: atom_id res chain seq x y z
N ARG A 1 -14.36 -6.50 -15.89
CA ARG A 1 -14.39 -7.33 -14.65
C ARG A 1 -12.95 -7.77 -14.37
N GLY A 2 -12.18 -6.98 -13.63
CA GLY A 2 -10.72 -7.14 -13.56
C GLY A 2 -10.08 -6.68 -12.25
N ASP A 3 -10.79 -5.89 -11.44
CA ASP A 3 -10.31 -5.46 -10.13
C ASP A 3 -10.70 -6.46 -9.03
N ARG A 4 -10.28 -7.72 -9.21
CA ARG A 4 -10.42 -8.70 -8.14
C ARG A 4 -9.32 -8.44 -7.13
N VAL A 5 -9.72 -8.29 -5.86
CA VAL A 5 -8.76 -8.25 -4.76
C VAL A 5 -7.90 -9.52 -4.78
N PRO A 6 -6.57 -9.42 -4.84
CA PRO A 6 -5.69 -10.58 -4.82
C PRO A 6 -5.87 -11.34 -3.51
N THR A 7 -5.76 -12.66 -3.55
CA THR A 7 -5.82 -13.53 -2.38
C THR A 7 -4.55 -13.41 -1.54
N THR A 8 -4.61 -13.90 -0.30
CA THR A 8 -3.42 -13.93 0.57
C THR A 8 -2.29 -14.77 -0.01
N ALA A 9 -2.60 -15.86 -0.72
CA ALA A 9 -1.60 -16.70 -1.37
C ALA A 9 -0.91 -15.96 -2.53
N GLU A 10 -1.69 -15.32 -3.40
CA GLU A 10 -1.16 -14.51 -4.52
C GLU A 10 -0.26 -13.38 -4.00
N ARG A 11 -0.69 -12.68 -2.94
CA ARG A 11 0.15 -11.64 -2.33
C ARG A 11 1.47 -12.20 -1.80
N LYS A 12 1.44 -13.34 -1.09
CA LYS A 12 2.66 -13.97 -0.56
C LYS A 12 3.68 -14.32 -1.65
N LEU A 13 3.22 -14.72 -2.83
CA LEU A 13 4.09 -14.99 -3.98
C LEU A 13 4.75 -13.72 -4.52
N CYS A 14 4.06 -12.57 -4.45
CA CYS A 14 4.58 -11.29 -4.93
C CYS A 14 5.43 -10.53 -3.91
N LEU A 15 5.27 -10.78 -2.60
CA LEU A 15 5.98 -10.08 -1.54
C LEU A 15 7.52 -10.09 -1.68
N PRO A 16 8.18 -11.19 -2.09
CA PRO A 16 9.63 -11.20 -2.28
C PRO A 16 10.12 -10.20 -3.34
N PHE A 17 9.32 -9.96 -4.39
CA PHE A 17 9.67 -9.00 -5.43
C PHE A 17 9.61 -7.58 -4.89
N LEU A 18 8.53 -7.23 -4.20
CA LEU A 18 8.39 -5.91 -3.54
C LEU A 18 9.51 -5.68 -2.52
N ALA A 19 9.86 -6.69 -1.72
CA ALA A 19 10.97 -6.59 -0.76
C ALA A 19 12.30 -6.31 -1.46
N ARG A 20 12.57 -6.97 -2.60
CA ARG A 20 13.76 -6.73 -3.41
C ARG A 20 13.77 -5.33 -4.00
N GLU A 21 12.65 -4.84 -4.53
CA GLU A 21 12.54 -3.47 -5.07
C GLU A 21 12.81 -2.42 -3.98
N LEU A 22 12.23 -2.60 -2.79
CA LEU A 22 12.44 -1.71 -1.64
C LEU A 22 13.87 -1.74 -1.10
N ALA A 23 14.56 -2.87 -1.22
CA ALA A 23 15.96 -3.00 -0.83
C ALA A 23 16.92 -2.38 -1.86
N LEU A 24 16.56 -2.45 -3.15
CA LEU A 24 17.38 -1.88 -4.23
C LEU A 24 17.21 -0.36 -4.34
N VAL A 25 15.97 0.12 -4.33
CA VAL A 25 15.67 1.55 -4.53
C VAL A 25 15.87 2.36 -3.26
N GLN A 26 15.68 1.74 -2.08
CA GLN A 26 15.76 2.40 -0.78
C GLN A 26 15.02 3.76 -0.76
N PRO A 27 13.72 3.79 -1.13
CA PRO A 27 13.00 5.04 -1.25
C PRO A 27 12.85 5.73 0.11
N GLU A 28 13.05 7.05 0.13
CA GLU A 28 12.77 7.89 1.30
C GLU A 28 11.26 8.08 1.53
N LEU A 29 10.46 7.99 0.44
CA LEU A 29 9.02 8.17 0.46
C LEU A 29 8.29 7.01 -0.24
N ILE A 30 7.28 6.44 0.41
CA ILE A 30 6.38 5.44 -0.15
C ILE A 30 4.94 5.95 -0.14
N ILE A 31 4.25 5.88 -1.28
CA ILE A 31 2.85 6.28 -1.44
C ILE A 31 2.02 5.04 -1.81
N PRO A 32 1.43 4.33 -0.84
CA PRO A 32 0.65 3.14 -1.13
C PRO A 32 -0.73 3.51 -1.69
N VAL A 33 -1.08 2.93 -2.83
CA VAL A 33 -2.36 3.16 -3.51
C VAL A 33 -3.31 1.98 -3.27
N GLY A 34 -4.51 2.27 -2.79
CA GLY A 34 -5.55 1.26 -2.54
C GLY A 34 -5.39 0.48 -1.22
N ARG A 35 -6.49 -0.16 -0.81
CA ARG A 35 -6.62 -0.78 0.53
C ARG A 35 -5.58 -1.88 0.81
N VAL A 36 -5.18 -2.64 -0.20
CA VAL A 36 -4.22 -3.75 -0.03
C VAL A 36 -2.83 -3.22 0.27
N ALA A 37 -2.36 -2.21 -0.47
CA ALA A 37 -1.05 -1.61 -0.25
C ALA A 37 -1.00 -0.87 1.09
N ILE A 38 -2.05 -0.10 1.41
CA ILE A 38 -2.15 0.63 2.68
C ILE A 38 -2.05 -0.34 3.87
N ARG A 39 -2.81 -1.45 3.82
CA ARG A 39 -2.76 -2.49 4.85
C ARG A 39 -1.40 -3.17 4.97
N TYR A 40 -0.69 -3.32 3.85
CA TYR A 40 0.64 -3.91 3.85
C TYR A 40 1.67 -3.03 4.58
N PHE A 41 1.66 -1.72 4.31
CA PHE A 41 2.65 -0.81 4.88
C PHE A 41 2.32 -0.39 6.32
N ILE A 42 1.07 -0.02 6.58
CA ILE A 42 0.67 0.65 7.84
C ILE A 42 -0.17 -0.27 8.75
N GLY A 43 -0.60 -1.44 8.23
CA GLY A 43 -1.44 -2.38 8.97
C GLY A 43 -2.93 -2.04 8.89
N SER A 44 -3.72 -2.57 9.82
CA SER A 44 -5.17 -2.38 9.83
C SER A 44 -5.54 -1.00 10.40
N ILE A 45 -5.50 0.01 9.54
CA ILE A 45 -5.99 1.36 9.82
C ILE A 45 -7.31 1.62 9.05
N LYS A 46 -8.22 2.36 9.69
CA LYS A 46 -9.41 2.92 9.06
C LYS A 46 -9.00 3.96 8.01
N LEU A 47 -9.32 3.70 6.75
CA LEU A 47 -8.81 4.48 5.61
C LEU A 47 -9.14 5.98 5.71
N ASP A 48 -10.34 6.26 6.20
CA ASP A 48 -10.90 7.57 6.52
C ASP A 48 -10.08 8.36 7.56
N GLU A 49 -9.49 7.68 8.54
CA GLU A 49 -8.61 8.29 9.54
C GLU A 49 -7.15 8.41 9.03
N ALA A 50 -6.81 7.65 7.99
CA ALA A 50 -5.46 7.50 7.45
C ALA A 50 -5.12 8.52 6.35
N ILE A 51 -6.14 8.98 5.62
CA ILE A 51 -6.00 9.86 4.46
C ILE A 51 -5.39 11.20 4.89
N GLY A 52 -4.33 11.62 4.18
CA GLY A 52 -3.65 12.90 4.42
C GLY A 52 -2.64 12.88 5.57
N GLN A 53 -2.42 11.73 6.20
CA GLN A 53 -1.43 11.56 7.27
C GLN A 53 -0.13 10.96 6.72
N ALA A 54 0.99 11.37 7.31
CA ALA A 54 2.30 10.79 7.09
C ALA A 54 2.65 9.85 8.25
N TYR A 55 3.14 8.66 7.93
CA TYR A 55 3.59 7.66 8.90
C TYR A 55 5.06 7.40 8.67
N GLU A 56 5.84 7.20 9.73
CA GLU A 56 7.22 6.74 9.60
C GLU A 56 7.34 5.26 9.91
N LYS A 57 8.03 4.53 9.05
CA LYS A 57 8.34 3.12 9.24
C LYS A 57 9.70 2.80 8.64
N ASP A 58 10.54 2.10 9.40
CA ASP A 58 11.87 1.68 8.96
C ASP A 58 12.73 2.85 8.43
N ASN A 59 12.64 4.02 9.08
CA ASN A 59 13.31 5.27 8.70
C ASN A 59 12.88 5.84 7.33
N ARG A 60 11.67 5.48 6.87
CA ARG A 60 11.07 5.95 5.62
C ARG A 60 9.74 6.63 5.91
N SER A 61 9.44 7.69 5.18
CA SER A 61 8.13 8.34 5.24
C SER A 61 7.14 7.59 4.34
N ILE A 62 5.97 7.29 4.87
CA ILE A 62 4.87 6.65 4.17
C ILE A 62 3.71 7.64 4.17
N ILE A 63 3.41 8.23 3.02
CA ILE A 63 2.35 9.22 2.89
C ILE A 63 1.13 8.56 2.28
N LEU A 64 0.02 8.65 3.00
CA LEU A 64 -1.28 8.23 2.48
C LEU A 64 -1.92 9.38 1.70
N SER A 65 -1.60 9.45 0.41
CA SER A 65 -2.23 10.40 -0.48
C SER A 65 -3.72 10.07 -0.68
N HIS A 66 -4.58 11.08 -0.60
CA HIS A 66 -5.95 11.00 -1.10
C HIS A 66 -5.94 10.91 -2.63
N ILE A 67 -5.66 9.73 -3.19
CA ILE A 67 -5.98 9.48 -4.59
C ILE A 67 -7.41 8.96 -4.58
N PRO A 68 -8.41 9.72 -5.09
CA PRO A 68 -9.75 9.20 -5.26
C PRO A 68 -9.66 8.00 -6.19
N GLN A 69 -9.70 6.80 -5.62
CA GLN A 69 -9.90 5.58 -6.39
C GLN A 69 -11.37 5.62 -6.79
N GLU A 70 -11.65 5.92 -8.06
CA GLU A 70 -13.00 5.78 -8.59
C GLU A 70 -13.47 4.37 -8.27
N ARG A 71 -14.52 4.25 -7.44
CA ARG A 71 -15.20 2.98 -7.24
C ARG A 71 -15.84 2.62 -8.58
N THR A 72 -15.20 1.78 -9.38
CA THR A 72 -15.93 1.05 -10.41
C THR A 72 -16.63 -0.12 -9.73
N SER A 73 -17.90 0.10 -9.40
CA SER A 73 -18.85 -0.86 -8.85
C SER A 73 -18.88 -2.19 -9.61
N GLY A 74 -19.10 -3.29 -8.87
CA GLY A 74 -19.35 -4.64 -9.40
C GLY A 74 -19.36 -5.68 -8.31
#